data_AF-R7TZU4-F1
#
_entry.id   AF-R7TZU4-F1
#
_cell.length_a   1.000
_cell.length_b   1.000
_cell.length_c   1.000
_cell.angle_alpha   90.00
_cell.angle_beta   90.00
_cell.angle_gamma   90.00
#
_symmetry.space_group_name_H-M   'P 1'
#
loop_
_entity.id
_entity.type
_entity.pdbx_description
1 polymer ?
#
loop_
_entity_poly.entity_id
_entity_poly.type
_entity_poly.pdbx_seq_one_letter_code
_entity_poly.pdbx_strand_id
1 'polypeptide(L)'
;VHRKLGGNFTFLIVTDRDDLDTQIYSTFAGCELVNHDKDPCVADSGNDLQRLLGQQKNYVFTLVQKFNKKVTAPYSERDDIIVVTDEAHRTQYGTLSLNMRDALPKASFIGFTGTPLFKEDQITAKVFGDYVSTYDFQRAVEDGATVPLYYDARGEKLVFKDDDGNEHSVAAPKGLNEKIAEKLEELEIDDINVEQKLERALKRDYHIITATSRLDQIARDFVRHYANGWESGKAMMVCIDKVTCVRMHKLTLFYWEEHIKEREADLKNARDEQDEIWRKRQIAWMKETLMAVVVSEEQ
;
A
#
# COMPACT_ATOMS: atom_id res chain seq x y z
N VAL A 1 15.13 11.35 -31.21
CA VAL A 1 15.58 10.03 -30.70
C VAL A 1 15.60 9.06 -31.87
N HIS A 2 16.78 8.79 -32.44
CA HIS A 2 16.92 7.84 -33.55
C HIS A 2 17.16 6.44 -32.99
N ARG A 3 16.21 5.52 -33.18
CA ARG A 3 16.38 4.10 -32.83
C ARG A 3 17.57 3.54 -33.63
N LYS A 4 18.64 3.12 -32.94
CA LYS A 4 19.83 2.46 -33.54
C LYS A 4 19.67 0.94 -33.69
N LEU A 5 18.67 0.34 -33.05
CA LEU A 5 18.34 -1.08 -33.14
C LEU A 5 17.04 -1.24 -33.93
N GLY A 6 17.10 -1.94 -35.06
CA GLY A 6 15.91 -2.38 -35.79
C GLY A 6 15.49 -3.75 -35.27
N GLY A 7 14.30 -3.84 -34.68
CA GLY A 7 13.74 -5.09 -34.17
C GLY A 7 12.25 -4.92 -33.87
N ASN A 8 11.49 -6.02 -33.98
CA ASN A 8 10.05 -6.04 -33.75
C ASN A 8 9.74 -6.40 -32.28
N PHE A 9 10.25 -5.59 -31.37
CA PHE A 9 10.10 -5.84 -29.94
C PHE A 9 8.66 -5.73 -29.47
N THR A 10 8.27 -6.61 -28.55
CA THR A 10 7.03 -6.52 -27.80
C THR A 10 7.34 -6.16 -26.35
N PHE A 11 6.84 -5.03 -25.88
CA PHE A 11 6.90 -4.65 -24.47
C PHE A 11 5.64 -5.16 -23.76
N LEU A 12 5.82 -6.13 -22.87
CA LEU A 12 4.75 -6.63 -22.02
C LEU A 12 4.78 -5.88 -20.69
N ILE A 13 3.82 -4.99 -20.48
CA ILE A 13 3.64 -4.22 -19.25
C ILE A 13 2.82 -5.06 -18.28
N VAL A 14 3.39 -5.37 -17.13
CA VAL A 14 2.79 -6.22 -16.09
C VAL A 14 2.60 -5.41 -14.82
N THR A 15 1.36 -5.38 -14.34
CA THR A 15 0.96 -4.68 -13.11
C THR A 15 0.25 -5.66 -12.18
N ASP A 16 -0.01 -5.22 -10.94
CA ASP A 16 -0.68 -6.05 -9.95
C ASP A 16 -2.11 -5.66 -9.63
N ARG A 17 -2.56 -4.51 -10.13
CA ARG A 17 -3.89 -3.96 -9.86
C ARG A 17 -4.48 -3.30 -11.09
N ASP A 18 -5.80 -3.43 -11.23
CA ASP A 18 -6.56 -2.88 -12.37
C ASP A 18 -6.49 -1.35 -12.48
N ASP A 19 -6.50 -0.65 -11.35
CA ASP A 19 -6.44 0.82 -11.31
C ASP A 19 -5.09 1.33 -11.83
N LEU A 20 -4.00 0.69 -11.41
CA LEU A 20 -2.65 0.97 -11.86
C LEU A 20 -2.45 0.61 -13.34
N ASP A 21 -2.96 -0.55 -13.78
CA ASP A 21 -2.92 -0.96 -15.19
C ASP A 21 -3.62 0.07 -16.08
N THR A 22 -4.82 0.49 -15.66
CA THR A 22 -5.63 1.50 -16.35
C THR A 22 -4.90 2.84 -16.42
N GLN A 23 -4.24 3.26 -15.34
CA GLN A 23 -3.46 4.51 -15.30
C GLN A 23 -2.27 4.47 -16.27
N ILE A 24 -1.52 3.37 -16.29
CA ILE A 24 -0.37 3.21 -17.18
C ILE A 24 -0.84 3.14 -18.63
N TYR A 25 -1.86 2.32 -18.94
CA TYR A 25 -2.47 2.28 -20.27
C TYR A 25 -2.92 3.67 -20.74
N SER A 26 -3.62 4.41 -19.90
CA SER A 26 -4.11 5.77 -20.23
C SER A 26 -2.98 6.72 -20.59
N THR A 27 -1.82 6.58 -19.93
CA THR A 27 -0.63 7.36 -20.24
C THR A 27 -0.09 7.04 -21.63
N PHE A 28 0.02 5.76 -21.99
CA PHE A 28 0.47 5.34 -23.32
C PHE A 28 -0.52 5.74 -24.42
N ALA A 29 -1.83 5.63 -24.14
CA ALA A 29 -2.89 6.04 -25.06
C ALA A 29 -2.86 7.57 -25.27
N GLY A 30 -2.64 8.34 -24.22
CA GLY A 30 -2.48 9.80 -24.27
C GLY A 30 -1.25 10.26 -25.08
N CYS A 31 -0.23 9.41 -25.18
CA CYS A 31 0.93 9.61 -26.06
C CYS A 31 0.74 9.05 -27.48
N GLU A 32 -0.46 8.58 -27.84
CA GLU A 32 -0.79 7.96 -29.13
C GLU A 32 0.06 6.70 -29.46
N LEU A 33 0.64 6.05 -28.45
CA LEU A 33 1.46 4.85 -28.64
C LEU A 33 0.61 3.58 -28.78
N VAL A 34 -0.60 3.59 -28.20
CA VAL A 34 -1.52 2.45 -28.17
C VAL A 34 -2.95 2.94 -28.33
N ASN A 35 -3.81 2.08 -28.87
CA ASN A 35 -5.24 2.31 -28.95
C ASN A 35 -5.95 0.96 -28.94
N HIS A 36 -6.48 0.55 -27.78
CA HIS A 36 -7.09 -0.76 -27.61
C HIS A 36 -8.30 -0.98 -28.55
N ASP A 37 -9.11 0.04 -28.81
CA ASP A 37 -10.30 -0.07 -29.67
C ASP A 37 -9.94 -0.37 -31.14
N LYS A 38 -8.78 0.11 -31.60
CA LYS A 38 -8.28 -0.10 -32.97
C LYS A 38 -7.37 -1.33 -33.07
N ASP A 39 -6.52 -1.54 -32.08
CA ASP A 39 -5.58 -2.64 -31.99
C ASP A 39 -5.53 -3.17 -30.55
N PRO A 40 -6.30 -4.23 -30.22
CA PRO A 40 -6.42 -4.74 -28.87
C PRO A 40 -5.07 -5.08 -28.26
N CYS A 41 -4.75 -4.47 -27.12
CA CYS A 41 -3.44 -4.58 -26.47
C CYS A 41 -3.52 -4.78 -24.96
N VAL A 42 -4.72 -4.91 -24.38
CA VAL A 42 -4.93 -5.18 -22.95
C VAL A 42 -5.50 -6.60 -22.86
N ALA A 43 -4.95 -7.42 -21.98
CA ALA A 43 -5.35 -8.82 -21.86
C ALA A 43 -6.46 -9.03 -20.82
N ASP A 44 -7.64 -9.45 -21.28
CA ASP A 44 -8.79 -9.69 -20.39
C ASP A 44 -8.64 -11.00 -19.57
N SER A 45 -7.91 -11.97 -20.10
CA SER A 45 -7.71 -13.29 -19.49
C SER A 45 -6.34 -13.88 -19.84
N GLY A 46 -5.91 -14.93 -19.14
CA GLY A 46 -4.66 -15.64 -19.48
C GLY A 46 -4.66 -16.26 -20.89
N ASN A 47 -5.83 -16.71 -21.37
CA ASN A 47 -5.96 -17.22 -22.74
C ASN A 47 -5.83 -16.07 -23.76
N ASP A 48 -6.39 -14.91 -23.42
CA ASP A 48 -6.30 -13.72 -24.26
C ASP A 48 -4.87 -13.17 -24.30
N LEU A 49 -4.17 -13.18 -23.17
CA LEU A 49 -2.76 -12.87 -23.08
C LEU A 49 -1.92 -13.76 -24.01
N GLN A 50 -2.14 -15.08 -23.98
CA GLN A 50 -1.46 -16.01 -24.87
C GLN A 50 -1.73 -15.68 -26.36
N ARG A 51 -2.98 -15.34 -26.70
CA ARG A 51 -3.36 -14.91 -28.06
C ARG A 51 -2.64 -13.64 -28.47
N LEU A 52 -2.60 -12.63 -27.60
CA LEU A 52 -1.95 -11.34 -27.86
C LEU A 52 -0.43 -11.49 -28.04
N LEU A 53 0.22 -12.33 -27.23
CA LEU A 53 1.66 -12.61 -27.31
C LEU A 53 2.06 -13.44 -28.55
N GLY A 54 1.12 -14.20 -29.11
CA GLY A 54 1.28 -14.86 -30.42
C GLY A 54 1.21 -13.89 -31.61
N GLN A 55 0.78 -12.65 -31.39
CA GLN A 55 0.73 -11.59 -32.40
C GLN A 55 1.93 -10.66 -32.29
N GLN A 56 2.24 -9.95 -33.38
CA GLN A 56 3.30 -8.96 -33.40
C GLN A 56 2.76 -7.61 -32.94
N LYS A 57 2.82 -7.36 -31.63
CA LYS A 57 2.37 -6.12 -31.00
C LYS A 57 3.55 -5.38 -30.37
N ASN A 58 3.54 -4.05 -30.45
CA ASN A 58 4.58 -3.24 -29.81
C ASN A 58 4.41 -3.23 -28.28
N TYR A 59 3.17 -3.15 -27.80
CA TYR A 59 2.83 -3.08 -26.39
C TYR A 59 1.68 -4.03 -26.07
N VAL A 60 1.76 -4.72 -24.95
CA VAL A 60 0.70 -5.54 -24.37
C VAL A 60 0.64 -5.22 -22.88
N PHE A 61 -0.56 -5.00 -22.33
CA PHE A 61 -0.82 -4.72 -20.91
C PHE A 61 -1.52 -5.93 -20.30
N THR A 62 -1.12 -6.31 -19.10
CA THR A 62 -1.73 -7.42 -18.38
C THR A 62 -1.50 -7.32 -16.89
N LEU A 63 -2.42 -7.90 -16.14
CA LEU A 63 -2.22 -8.15 -14.73
C LEU A 63 -1.41 -9.43 -14.53
N VAL A 64 -0.54 -9.46 -13.52
CA VAL A 64 0.23 -10.65 -13.14
C VAL A 64 -0.67 -11.85 -12.78
N GLN A 65 -1.88 -11.59 -12.28
CA GLN A 65 -2.90 -12.61 -11.97
C GLN A 65 -3.36 -13.38 -13.21
N LYS A 66 -3.11 -12.89 -14.44
CA LYS A 66 -3.41 -13.65 -15.67
C LYS A 66 -2.44 -14.81 -15.90
N PHE A 67 -1.33 -14.90 -15.14
CA PHE A 67 -0.41 -16.05 -15.09
C PHE A 67 -0.79 -17.08 -14.00
N ASN A 68 -2.06 -17.17 -13.63
CA ASN A 68 -2.56 -18.05 -12.56
C ASN A 68 -2.64 -19.55 -12.91
N LYS A 69 -2.31 -19.95 -14.15
CA LYS A 69 -2.33 -21.34 -14.59
C LYS A 69 -0.91 -21.88 -14.69
N LYS A 70 -0.73 -23.13 -14.24
CA LYS A 70 0.52 -23.87 -14.48
C LYS A 70 0.76 -23.95 -15.99
N VAL A 71 1.95 -23.49 -16.40
CA VAL A 71 2.34 -23.48 -17.81
C VAL A 71 2.75 -24.89 -18.22
N THR A 72 2.01 -25.47 -19.17
CA THR A 72 2.34 -26.77 -19.78
C THR A 72 3.12 -26.61 -21.09
N ALA A 73 2.94 -25.47 -21.76
CA ALA A 73 3.67 -25.05 -22.95
C ALA A 73 3.85 -23.52 -22.91
N PRO A 74 5.00 -23.00 -23.38
CA PRO A 74 5.24 -21.56 -23.43
C PRO A 74 4.13 -20.80 -24.17
N TYR A 75 3.77 -19.62 -23.69
CA TYR A 75 2.87 -18.70 -24.40
C TYR A 75 3.56 -18.13 -25.63
N SER A 76 4.87 -17.88 -25.52
CA SER A 76 5.72 -17.48 -26.63
C SER A 76 7.16 -17.89 -26.38
N GLU A 77 7.86 -18.34 -27.42
CA GLU A 77 9.30 -18.63 -27.39
C GLU A 77 10.14 -17.53 -28.04
N ARG A 78 9.54 -16.37 -28.30
CA ARG A 78 10.22 -15.21 -28.88
C ARG A 78 11.21 -14.60 -27.89
N ASP A 79 12.37 -14.20 -28.39
CA ASP A 79 13.45 -13.54 -27.67
C ASP A 79 13.41 -12.00 -27.78
N ASP A 80 12.44 -11.46 -28.53
CA ASP A 80 12.19 -10.03 -28.70
C ASP A 80 11.07 -9.49 -27.80
N ILE A 81 10.68 -10.25 -26.77
CA ILE A 81 9.73 -9.81 -25.74
C ILE A 81 10.49 -9.26 -24.53
N ILE A 82 10.13 -8.03 -24.14
CA ILE A 82 10.66 -7.36 -22.95
C ILE A 82 9.51 -7.19 -21.95
N VAL A 83 9.58 -7.91 -20.85
CA VAL A 83 8.64 -7.80 -19.74
C VAL A 83 9.06 -6.65 -18.84
N VAL A 84 8.13 -5.73 -18.59
CA VAL A 84 8.29 -4.59 -17.70
C VAL A 84 7.29 -4.75 -16.57
N THR A 85 7.76 -5.03 -15.37
CA THR A 85 6.89 -5.22 -14.20
C THR A 85 7.02 -4.04 -13.24
N ASP A 86 5.88 -3.60 -12.71
CA ASP A 86 5.86 -2.75 -11.53
C ASP A 86 5.80 -3.61 -10.24
N GLU A 87 6.31 -3.07 -9.14
CA GLU A 87 6.43 -3.75 -7.83
C GLU A 87 7.02 -5.17 -7.88
N ALA A 88 8.15 -5.30 -8.55
CA ALA A 88 8.87 -6.56 -8.85
C ALA A 88 9.29 -7.41 -7.63
N HIS A 89 9.07 -6.92 -6.40
CA HIS A 89 9.52 -7.53 -5.15
C HIS A 89 8.39 -8.07 -4.28
N ARG A 90 7.11 -7.95 -4.65
CA ARG A 90 6.05 -8.49 -3.80
C ARG A 90 6.17 -10.03 -3.76
N THR A 91 6.44 -10.57 -2.58
CA THR A 91 6.49 -12.02 -2.26
C THR A 91 5.23 -12.76 -2.74
N GLN A 92 4.12 -12.02 -2.89
CA GLN A 92 2.87 -12.37 -3.56
C GLN A 92 3.02 -12.98 -4.96
N TYR A 93 4.15 -12.80 -5.64
CA TYR A 93 4.34 -13.26 -7.02
C TYR A 93 5.15 -14.54 -7.18
N GLY A 94 5.60 -15.23 -6.12
CA GLY A 94 6.46 -16.41 -6.30
C GLY A 94 5.96 -17.39 -7.38
N THR A 95 4.73 -17.89 -7.25
CA THR A 95 4.13 -18.81 -8.23
C THR A 95 3.76 -18.14 -9.56
N LEU A 96 3.22 -16.91 -9.52
CA LEU A 96 2.80 -16.20 -10.74
C LEU A 96 3.99 -15.74 -11.59
N SER A 97 5.06 -15.26 -10.97
CA SER A 97 6.34 -14.95 -11.60
C SER A 97 7.01 -16.19 -12.17
N LEU A 98 6.97 -17.33 -11.47
CA LEU A 98 7.45 -18.60 -12.02
C LEU A 98 6.64 -19.01 -13.25
N ASN A 99 5.31 -18.98 -13.17
CA ASN A 99 4.45 -19.24 -14.33
C ASN A 99 4.73 -18.25 -15.47
N MET A 100 4.92 -16.96 -15.19
CA MET A 100 5.26 -15.97 -16.21
C MET A 100 6.60 -16.29 -16.90
N ARG A 101 7.59 -16.78 -16.16
CA ARG A 101 8.87 -17.23 -16.73
C ARG A 101 8.73 -18.48 -17.58
N ASP A 102 7.99 -19.47 -17.09
CA ASP A 102 7.72 -20.68 -17.85
C ASP A 102 6.92 -20.38 -19.12
N ALA A 103 6.04 -19.38 -19.07
CA ALA A 103 5.27 -18.89 -20.22
C ALA A 103 6.14 -18.15 -21.24
N LEU A 104 7.19 -17.46 -20.79
CA LEU A 104 8.04 -16.59 -21.62
C LEU A 104 9.54 -16.89 -21.40
N PRO A 105 10.00 -18.11 -21.73
CA PRO A 105 11.31 -18.60 -21.32
C PRO A 105 12.51 -17.87 -21.96
N LYS A 106 12.29 -17.14 -23.06
CA LYS A 106 13.34 -16.37 -23.77
C LYS A 106 13.17 -14.85 -23.65
N ALA A 107 12.18 -14.38 -22.90
CA ALA A 107 11.95 -12.95 -22.74
C ALA A 107 12.99 -12.32 -21.79
N SER A 108 13.25 -11.03 -22.00
CA SER A 108 14.03 -10.22 -21.06
C SER A 108 13.11 -9.56 -20.03
N PHE A 109 13.59 -9.36 -18.80
CA PHE A 109 12.79 -8.83 -17.69
C PHE A 109 13.43 -7.56 -17.11
N ILE A 110 12.61 -6.54 -16.89
CA ILE A 110 12.95 -5.32 -16.17
C ILE A 110 11.87 -5.09 -15.11
N GLY A 111 12.30 -4.84 -13.88
CA GLY A 111 11.40 -4.59 -12.75
C GLY A 111 11.62 -3.22 -12.13
N PHE A 112 10.54 -2.58 -11.74
CA PHE A 112 10.53 -1.39 -10.89
C PHE A 112 10.07 -1.80 -9.49
N THR A 113 10.62 -1.16 -8.46
CA THR A 113 10.17 -1.35 -7.08
C THR A 113 10.44 -0.12 -6.23
N GLY A 114 9.48 0.22 -5.37
CA GLY A 114 9.67 1.23 -4.34
C GLY A 114 10.31 0.70 -3.05
N THR A 115 10.26 -0.62 -2.83
CA THR A 115 10.72 -1.27 -1.60
C THR A 115 11.63 -2.46 -1.93
N PRO A 116 12.93 -2.23 -2.11
CA PRO A 116 13.87 -3.34 -2.24
C PRO A 116 13.83 -4.18 -0.95
N LEU A 117 13.45 -5.46 -1.05
CA LEU A 117 13.38 -6.37 0.10
C LEU A 117 14.80 -6.74 0.59
N PHE A 118 15.37 -5.89 1.44
CA PHE A 118 16.74 -5.97 1.97
C PHE A 118 17.14 -7.28 2.69
N LYS A 119 16.21 -8.20 2.98
CA LYS A 119 16.50 -9.44 3.73
C LYS A 119 16.24 -10.74 2.96
N GLU A 120 15.54 -10.71 1.84
CA GLU A 120 15.27 -11.89 0.99
C GLU A 120 15.73 -11.70 -0.47
N ASP A 121 16.72 -10.83 -0.67
CA ASP A 121 17.30 -10.44 -1.97
C ASP A 121 17.80 -11.59 -2.86
N GLN A 122 17.90 -12.83 -2.36
CA GLN A 122 18.35 -13.94 -3.18
C GLN A 122 17.37 -14.35 -4.27
N ILE A 123 16.06 -14.18 -4.06
CA ILE A 123 15.06 -14.56 -5.07
C ILE A 123 14.94 -13.45 -6.10
N THR A 124 14.84 -12.19 -5.70
CA THR A 124 14.68 -11.10 -6.65
C THR A 124 15.93 -10.86 -7.48
N ALA A 125 17.14 -10.97 -6.92
CA ALA A 125 18.38 -10.90 -7.70
C ALA A 125 18.52 -12.09 -8.68
N LYS A 126 18.03 -13.29 -8.32
CA LYS A 126 17.97 -14.43 -9.27
C LYS A 126 16.96 -14.20 -10.39
N VAL A 127 15.92 -13.41 -10.13
CA VAL A 127 14.90 -13.07 -11.11
C VAL A 127 15.40 -11.91 -11.98
N PHE A 128 15.60 -10.72 -11.45
CA PHE A 128 15.86 -9.53 -12.26
C PHE A 128 17.35 -9.20 -12.48
N GLY A 129 18.25 -9.91 -11.80
CA GLY A 129 19.68 -9.58 -11.83
C GLY A 129 20.00 -8.37 -10.95
N ASP A 130 21.09 -7.69 -11.29
CA ASP A 130 21.57 -6.52 -10.53
C ASP A 130 20.75 -5.27 -10.82
N TYR A 131 20.77 -4.32 -9.87
CA TYR A 131 20.16 -3.01 -10.06
C TYR A 131 20.83 -2.25 -11.22
N VAL A 132 20.03 -1.88 -12.22
CA VAL A 132 20.47 -1.01 -13.33
C VAL A 132 20.61 0.44 -12.89
N SER A 133 19.72 0.90 -12.00
CA SER A 133 19.71 2.25 -11.46
C SER A 133 18.96 2.26 -10.13
N THR A 134 19.40 3.11 -9.21
CA THR A 134 18.75 3.35 -7.92
C THR A 134 18.47 4.84 -7.75
N TYR A 135 17.25 5.14 -7.34
CA TYR A 135 16.81 6.49 -6.98
C TYR A 135 16.15 6.38 -5.61
N ASP A 136 16.94 6.67 -4.57
CA ASP A 136 16.52 6.46 -3.19
C ASP A 136 15.67 7.63 -2.66
N PHE A 137 15.04 7.39 -1.51
CA PHE A 137 14.20 8.36 -0.82
C PHE A 137 14.95 9.64 -0.46
N GLN A 138 16.24 9.55 -0.13
CA GLN A 138 17.02 10.74 0.23
C GLN A 138 17.18 11.67 -0.97
N ARG A 139 17.55 11.14 -2.13
CA ARG A 139 17.67 11.89 -3.38
C ARG A 139 16.35 12.51 -3.81
N ALA A 140 15.25 11.78 -3.64
CA ALA A 140 13.91 12.27 -3.94
C ALA A 140 13.45 13.44 -3.05
N VAL A 141 13.99 13.54 -1.84
CA VAL A 141 13.76 14.70 -0.96
C VAL A 141 14.70 15.86 -1.35
N GLU A 142 15.96 15.57 -1.67
CA GLU A 142 16.98 16.57 -2.03
C GLU A 142 16.64 17.35 -3.31
N ASP A 143 16.05 16.70 -4.32
CA ASP A 143 15.65 17.34 -5.57
C ASP A 143 14.21 17.87 -5.58
N GLY A 144 13.47 17.67 -4.48
CA GLY A 144 12.11 18.16 -4.30
C GLY A 144 11.04 17.34 -5.03
N ALA A 145 11.35 16.13 -5.51
CA ALA A 145 10.35 15.23 -6.07
C ALA A 145 9.35 14.71 -5.00
N THR A 146 9.79 14.60 -3.75
CA THR A 146 8.99 14.15 -2.60
C THR A 146 9.14 15.07 -1.39
N VAL A 147 8.15 15.05 -0.49
CA VAL A 147 8.22 15.78 0.78
C VAL A 147 8.94 14.96 1.85
N PRO A 148 9.64 15.60 2.80
CA PRO A 148 10.30 14.90 3.89
C PRO A 148 9.30 14.18 4.81
N LEU A 149 9.68 13.01 5.30
CA LEU A 149 8.90 12.23 6.26
C LEU A 149 9.40 12.48 7.69
N TYR A 150 8.49 12.87 8.58
CA TYR A 150 8.77 13.04 10.01
C TYR A 150 8.11 11.93 10.82
N TYR A 151 8.87 11.32 11.73
CA TYR A 151 8.40 10.25 12.60
C TYR A 151 8.26 10.74 14.06
N ASP A 152 7.05 10.68 14.63
CA ASP A 152 6.79 10.89 16.07
C ASP A 152 6.37 9.57 16.73
N ALA A 153 7.26 8.97 17.52
CA ALA A 153 7.05 7.71 18.21
C ALA A 153 6.16 7.88 19.46
N ARG A 154 4.87 8.17 19.28
CA ARG A 154 3.96 8.48 20.40
C ARG A 154 3.61 7.28 21.27
N GLY A 155 3.71 6.06 20.73
CA GLY A 155 3.38 4.83 21.46
C GLY A 155 4.14 4.68 22.79
N GLU A 156 5.42 5.07 22.83
CA GLU A 156 6.26 5.00 24.03
C GLU A 156 5.78 5.94 25.15
N LYS A 157 5.08 7.01 24.79
CA LYS A 157 4.58 8.04 25.73
C LYS A 157 3.22 7.68 26.33
N LEU A 158 2.53 6.69 25.78
CA LEU A 158 1.19 6.29 26.18
C LEU A 158 1.24 4.96 26.92
N VAL A 159 0.49 4.85 28.02
CA VAL A 159 0.43 3.65 28.88
C VAL A 159 -1.03 3.24 29.08
N PHE A 160 -1.29 1.94 29.09
CA PHE A 160 -2.60 1.35 29.39
C PHE A 160 -2.45 0.16 30.36
N LYS A 161 -3.55 -0.27 30.96
CA LYS A 161 -3.60 -1.46 31.82
C LYS A 161 -4.29 -2.60 31.10
N ASP A 162 -3.71 -3.80 31.18
CA ASP A 162 -4.37 -5.03 30.73
C ASP A 162 -5.42 -5.53 31.76
N ASP A 163 -6.10 -6.61 31.43
CA ASP A 163 -7.14 -7.21 32.28
C ASP A 163 -6.60 -7.71 33.62
N ASP A 164 -5.30 -8.03 33.68
CA ASP A 164 -4.58 -8.45 34.88
C ASP A 164 -4.03 -7.26 35.71
N GLY A 165 -4.26 -6.03 35.26
CA GLY A 165 -3.86 -4.79 35.92
C GLY A 165 -2.41 -4.38 35.69
N ASN A 166 -1.67 -5.06 34.81
CA ASN A 166 -0.29 -4.72 34.45
C ASN A 166 -0.26 -3.51 33.51
N GLU A 167 0.70 -2.62 33.72
CA GLU A 167 0.91 -1.45 32.87
C GLU A 167 1.77 -1.78 31.66
N HIS A 168 1.29 -1.40 30.48
CA HIS A 168 1.95 -1.60 29.20
C HIS A 168 2.01 -0.28 28.43
N SER A 169 3.11 -0.06 27.72
CA SER A 169 3.17 1.01 26.73
C SER A 169 2.29 0.65 25.52
N VAL A 170 1.69 1.66 24.88
CA VAL A 170 0.93 1.51 23.63
C VAL A 170 1.85 1.19 22.44
N ALA A 171 3.16 1.43 22.57
CA ALA A 171 4.15 1.05 21.57
C ALA A 171 3.95 -0.40 21.12
N ALA A 172 4.10 -0.64 19.82
CA ALA A 172 4.06 -2.00 19.30
C ALA A 172 5.12 -2.84 20.04
N PRO A 173 4.76 -4.05 20.53
CA PRO A 173 5.74 -5.00 21.04
C PRO A 173 6.90 -5.14 20.05
N LYS A 174 8.15 -5.19 20.55
CA LYS A 174 9.33 -5.39 19.70
C LYS A 174 9.15 -6.63 18.84
N GLY A 175 9.44 -6.52 17.53
CA GLY A 175 9.30 -7.63 16.61
C GLY A 175 7.87 -7.85 16.10
N LEU A 176 6.86 -7.10 16.57
CA LEU A 176 5.47 -7.31 16.15
C LEU A 176 5.28 -6.97 14.67
N ASN A 177 5.84 -5.86 14.20
CA ASN A 177 5.72 -5.48 12.79
C ASN A 177 6.37 -6.53 11.90
N GLU A 178 7.53 -7.04 12.30
CA GLU A 178 8.23 -8.13 11.62
C GLU A 178 7.40 -9.43 11.64
N LYS A 179 6.82 -9.80 12.78
CA LYS A 179 5.92 -10.96 12.88
C LYS A 179 4.65 -10.81 12.05
N ILE A 180 4.05 -9.62 12.03
CA ILE A 180 2.87 -9.33 11.21
C ILE A 180 3.25 -9.45 9.74
N ALA A 181 4.37 -8.87 9.33
CA ALA A 181 4.85 -8.96 7.95
C ALA A 181 5.13 -10.42 7.54
N GLU A 182 5.92 -11.16 8.33
CA GLU A 182 6.23 -12.58 8.09
C GLU A 182 4.95 -13.43 8.01
N LYS A 183 3.97 -13.17 8.89
CA LYS A 183 2.71 -13.91 8.87
C LYS A 183 1.79 -13.49 7.74
N LEU A 184 1.72 -12.21 7.36
CA LEU A 184 0.96 -11.80 6.18
C LEU A 184 1.54 -12.45 4.92
N GLU A 185 2.86 -12.51 4.79
CA GLU A 185 3.53 -13.21 3.69
C GLU A 185 3.19 -14.71 3.66
N GLU A 186 3.16 -15.39 4.81
CA GLU A 186 2.76 -16.80 4.88
C GLU A 186 1.26 -17.02 4.59
N LEU A 187 0.39 -16.11 5.04
CA LEU A 187 -1.07 -16.28 5.03
C LEU A 187 -1.72 -15.86 3.71
N GLU A 188 -1.12 -14.92 2.97
CA GLU A 188 -1.57 -14.52 1.64
C GLU A 188 -1.28 -15.57 0.55
N ILE A 189 -0.49 -16.61 0.86
CA ILE A 189 -0.21 -17.73 -0.05
C ILE A 189 -1.39 -18.72 -0.12
N ASP A 190 -2.21 -18.83 0.93
CA ASP A 190 -3.31 -19.79 1.02
C ASP A 190 -4.47 -19.29 1.94
N ASP A 191 -5.61 -18.90 1.34
CA ASP A 191 -6.98 -18.76 1.90
C ASP A 191 -7.63 -17.37 2.00
N ILE A 192 -8.96 -17.41 1.85
CA ILE A 192 -9.99 -16.36 2.07
C ILE A 192 -10.09 -15.92 3.56
N ASN A 193 -9.28 -16.46 4.48
CA ASN A 193 -9.46 -16.27 5.93
C ASN A 193 -8.19 -15.82 6.66
N VAL A 194 -7.52 -14.81 6.10
CA VAL A 194 -6.28 -14.21 6.64
C VAL A 194 -6.49 -13.67 8.07
N GLU A 195 -7.65 -13.05 8.36
CA GLU A 195 -7.96 -12.45 9.66
C GLU A 195 -7.94 -13.49 10.80
N GLN A 196 -8.63 -14.63 10.65
CA GLN A 196 -8.64 -15.68 11.68
C GLN A 196 -7.26 -16.34 11.87
N LYS A 197 -6.48 -16.48 10.80
CA LYS A 197 -5.14 -17.07 10.90
C LYS A 197 -4.15 -16.10 11.55
N LEU A 198 -4.24 -14.80 11.25
CA LEU A 198 -3.44 -13.76 11.88
C LEU A 198 -3.76 -13.67 13.38
N GLU A 199 -5.04 -13.71 13.75
CA GLU A 199 -5.49 -13.75 15.15
C GLU A 199 -4.88 -14.97 15.89
N ARG A 200 -4.92 -16.16 15.29
CA ARG A 200 -4.34 -17.37 15.88
C ARG A 200 -2.82 -17.30 16.02
N ALA A 201 -2.14 -16.72 15.03
CA ALA A 201 -0.68 -16.62 15.00
C ALA A 201 -0.15 -15.61 16.02
N LEU A 202 -0.84 -14.49 16.19
CA LEU A 202 -0.42 -13.41 17.08
C LEU A 202 -0.97 -13.56 18.50
N LYS A 203 -2.08 -14.27 18.70
CA LYS A 203 -2.79 -14.62 19.96
C LYS A 203 -2.58 -13.64 21.12
N ARG A 204 -1.46 -13.75 21.85
CA ARG A 204 -1.14 -12.87 22.99
C ARG A 204 -0.96 -11.43 22.56
N ASP A 205 -0.20 -11.20 21.50
CA ASP A 205 0.10 -9.86 21.01
C ASP A 205 -1.20 -9.22 20.44
N TYR A 206 -2.06 -10.00 19.79
CA TYR A 206 -3.36 -9.54 19.28
C TYR A 206 -4.29 -9.00 20.38
N HIS A 207 -4.45 -9.73 21.50
CA HIS A 207 -5.27 -9.26 22.63
C HIS A 207 -4.75 -7.95 23.21
N ILE A 208 -3.43 -7.80 23.32
CA ILE A 208 -2.78 -6.60 23.84
C ILE A 208 -3.00 -5.40 22.89
N ILE A 209 -2.85 -5.60 21.58
CA ILE A 209 -3.03 -4.55 20.57
C ILE A 209 -4.48 -4.08 20.51
N THR A 210 -5.43 -5.01 20.64
CA THR A 210 -6.86 -4.75 20.50
C THR A 210 -7.56 -4.47 21.84
N ALA A 211 -6.81 -4.44 22.94
CA ALA A 211 -7.33 -4.13 24.27
C ALA A 211 -8.06 -2.77 24.28
N THR A 212 -9.26 -2.73 24.87
CA THR A 212 -10.09 -1.52 24.89
C THR A 212 -9.37 -0.35 25.56
N SER A 213 -8.65 -0.59 26.67
CA SER A 213 -7.86 0.42 27.38
C SER A 213 -6.74 1.00 26.50
N ARG A 214 -6.10 0.17 25.66
CA ARG A 214 -5.09 0.62 24.69
C ARG A 214 -5.70 1.48 23.59
N LEU A 215 -6.78 1.00 22.97
CA LEU A 215 -7.46 1.72 21.89
C LEU A 215 -8.02 3.07 22.37
N ASP A 216 -8.53 3.12 23.59
CA ASP A 216 -9.01 4.35 24.24
C ASP A 216 -7.90 5.41 24.32
N GLN A 217 -6.71 5.02 24.81
CA GLN A 217 -5.56 5.92 24.90
C GLN A 217 -5.09 6.41 23.53
N ILE A 218 -5.05 5.53 22.53
CA ILE A 218 -4.70 5.90 21.15
C ILE A 218 -5.70 6.92 20.62
N ALA A 219 -7.00 6.70 20.79
CA ALA A 219 -8.03 7.57 20.26
C ALA A 219 -7.98 8.97 20.89
N ARG A 220 -7.83 9.04 22.22
CA ARG A 220 -7.65 10.33 22.94
C ARG A 220 -6.44 11.09 22.45
N ASP A 221 -5.30 10.40 22.33
CA ASP A 221 -4.05 11.00 21.89
C ASP A 221 -4.14 11.47 20.43
N PHE A 222 -4.69 10.63 19.54
CA PHE A 222 -4.90 10.95 18.14
C PHE A 222 -5.75 12.20 17.95
N VAL A 223 -6.93 12.27 18.60
CA VAL A 223 -7.82 13.43 18.52
C VAL A 223 -7.10 14.68 18.98
N ARG A 224 -6.43 14.63 20.13
CA ARG A 224 -5.72 15.79 20.69
C ARG A 224 -4.56 16.22 19.79
N HIS A 225 -3.80 15.27 19.26
CA HIS A 225 -2.67 15.55 18.38
C HIS A 225 -3.12 16.15 17.05
N TYR A 226 -4.06 15.50 16.36
CA TYR A 226 -4.54 15.94 15.06
C TYR A 226 -5.30 17.27 15.14
N ALA A 227 -6.13 17.47 16.18
CA ALA A 227 -6.82 18.75 16.37
C ALA A 227 -5.84 19.90 16.63
N ASN A 228 -4.75 19.67 17.35
CA ASN A 228 -3.71 20.69 17.55
C ASN A 228 -2.95 21.00 16.25
N GLY A 229 -2.79 20.00 15.37
CA GLY A 229 -2.18 20.13 14.06
C GLY A 229 -3.16 20.41 12.92
N TRP A 230 -4.32 21.04 13.18
CA TRP A 230 -5.44 21.15 12.22
C TRP A 230 -5.12 21.74 10.83
N GLU A 231 -3.98 22.40 10.65
CA GLU A 231 -3.48 22.90 9.37
C GLU A 231 -2.71 21.84 8.54
N SER A 232 -2.52 20.63 9.08
CA SER A 232 -1.71 19.56 8.47
C SER A 232 -2.39 18.79 7.33
N GLY A 233 -3.59 19.18 6.93
CA GLY A 233 -4.36 18.51 5.87
C GLY A 233 -5.07 17.25 6.37
N LYS A 234 -5.24 16.26 5.48
CA LYS A 234 -5.98 15.01 5.76
C LYS A 234 -5.15 14.04 6.59
N ALA A 235 -5.82 13.23 7.41
CA ALA A 235 -5.20 12.14 8.16
C ALA A 235 -5.75 10.77 7.76
N MET A 236 -4.93 9.74 7.91
CA MET A 236 -5.31 8.34 7.77
C MET A 236 -4.85 7.57 8.99
N MET A 237 -5.72 6.72 9.55
CA MET A 237 -5.41 5.81 10.65
C MET A 237 -5.50 4.38 10.14
N VAL A 238 -4.38 3.66 10.20
CA VAL A 238 -4.30 2.25 9.80
C VAL A 238 -4.40 1.37 11.04
N CYS A 239 -5.32 0.40 11.03
CA CYS A 239 -5.48 -0.56 12.11
C CYS A 239 -5.16 -1.98 11.63
N ILE A 240 -4.95 -2.89 12.58
CA ILE A 240 -4.55 -4.28 12.32
C ILE A 240 -5.66 -5.11 11.65
N ASP A 241 -6.93 -4.79 11.89
CA ASP A 241 -8.08 -5.55 11.38
C ASP A 241 -9.33 -4.65 11.20
N LYS A 242 -10.36 -5.19 10.53
CA LYS A 242 -11.62 -4.48 10.22
C LYS A 242 -12.37 -4.08 11.49
N VAL A 243 -12.43 -4.95 12.50
CA VAL A 243 -13.14 -4.72 13.77
C VAL A 243 -12.48 -3.59 14.55
N THR A 244 -11.16 -3.59 14.63
CA THR A 244 -10.34 -2.56 15.28
C THR A 244 -10.48 -1.22 14.56
N CYS A 245 -10.52 -1.18 13.22
CA CYS A 245 -10.85 0.02 12.45
C CYS A 245 -12.20 0.63 12.89
N VAL A 246 -13.26 -0.18 12.96
CA VAL A 246 -14.60 0.31 13.36
C VAL A 246 -14.62 0.76 14.83
N ARG A 247 -13.94 0.03 15.73
CA ARG A 247 -13.81 0.42 17.15
C ARG A 247 -13.07 1.75 17.30
N MET A 248 -11.95 1.90 16.61
CA MET A 248 -11.18 3.15 16.60
C MET A 248 -11.98 4.31 16.02
N HIS A 249 -12.72 4.10 14.94
CA HIS A 249 -13.60 5.13 14.38
C HIS A 249 -14.65 5.61 15.40
N LYS A 250 -15.31 4.70 16.12
CA LYS A 250 -16.28 5.06 17.16
C LYS A 250 -15.63 5.82 18.32
N LEU A 251 -14.46 5.37 18.80
CA LEU A 251 -13.73 6.04 19.87
C LEU A 251 -13.25 7.44 19.43
N THR A 252 -12.73 7.55 18.21
CA THR A 252 -12.29 8.83 17.65
C THR A 252 -13.46 9.80 17.54
N LEU A 253 -14.61 9.39 17.01
CA LEU A 253 -15.82 10.23 16.95
C LEU A 253 -16.25 10.71 18.35
N PHE A 254 -16.27 9.81 19.33
CA PHE A 254 -16.61 10.14 20.70
C PHE A 254 -15.66 11.20 21.27
N TYR A 255 -14.34 10.98 21.16
CA TYR A 255 -13.35 11.94 21.68
C TYR A 255 -13.27 13.22 20.87
N TRP A 256 -13.62 13.20 19.58
CA TRP A 256 -13.70 14.38 18.74
C TRP A 256 -14.78 15.33 19.25
N GLU A 257 -15.98 14.82 19.50
CA GLU A 257 -17.09 15.61 20.07
C GLU A 257 -16.77 16.13 21.48
N GLU A 258 -16.17 15.30 22.33
CA GLU A 258 -15.72 15.76 23.65
C GLU A 258 -14.68 16.88 23.52
N HIS A 259 -13.73 16.76 22.60
CA HIS A 259 -12.72 17.79 22.39
C HIS A 259 -13.31 19.08 21.80
N ILE A 260 -14.33 19.01 20.93
CA ILE A 260 -15.07 20.19 20.48
C ILE A 260 -15.68 20.93 21.68
N LYS A 261 -16.38 20.21 22.58
CA LYS A 261 -16.98 20.81 23.78
C LYS A 261 -15.94 21.44 24.69
N GLU A 262 -14.81 20.77 24.90
CA GLU A 262 -13.68 21.32 25.67
C GLU A 262 -13.19 22.64 25.07
N ARG A 263 -13.03 22.71 23.74
CA ARG A 263 -12.56 23.90 23.04
C ARG A 263 -13.58 25.04 23.06
N GLU A 264 -14.86 24.73 22.90
CA GLU A 264 -15.94 25.70 23.03
C GLU A 264 -15.99 26.29 24.44
N ALA A 265 -15.84 25.45 25.46
CA ALA A 265 -15.79 25.91 26.86
C ALA A 265 -14.55 26.77 27.14
N ASP A 266 -13.43 26.53 26.44
CA ASP A 266 -12.18 27.27 26.57
C ASP A 266 -12.16 28.59 25.75
N LEU A 267 -13.16 28.85 24.90
CA LEU A 267 -13.26 30.13 24.15
C LEU A 267 -13.31 31.35 25.08
N LYS A 268 -13.92 31.22 26.26
CA LYS A 268 -13.98 32.28 27.27
C LYS A 268 -12.61 32.69 27.81
N ASN A 269 -11.59 31.86 27.62
CA ASN A 269 -10.21 32.11 28.03
C ASN A 269 -9.37 32.70 26.88
N ALA A 270 -10.00 33.19 25.81
CA ALA A 270 -9.31 33.88 24.72
C ALA A 270 -8.60 35.14 25.24
N ARG A 271 -7.37 35.37 24.76
CA ARG A 271 -6.51 36.47 25.23
C ARG A 271 -6.88 37.81 24.60
N ASP A 272 -7.28 37.77 23.34
CA ASP A 272 -7.66 38.91 22.51
C ASP A 272 -8.59 38.45 21.37
N GLU A 273 -9.05 39.40 20.56
CA GLU A 273 -9.95 39.12 19.43
C GLU A 273 -9.32 38.21 18.36
N GLN A 274 -8.00 38.27 18.16
CA GLN A 274 -7.32 37.42 17.18
C GLN A 274 -7.27 35.96 17.65
N ASP A 275 -6.94 35.73 18.93
CA ASP A 275 -6.97 34.41 19.56
C ASP A 275 -8.38 33.82 19.53
N GLU A 276 -9.41 34.63 19.82
CA GLU A 276 -10.80 34.19 19.74
C GLU A 276 -11.20 33.75 18.33
N ILE A 277 -10.87 34.55 17.31
CA ILE A 277 -11.13 34.21 15.90
C ILE A 277 -10.40 32.93 15.50
N TRP A 278 -9.13 32.79 15.91
CA TRP A 278 -8.32 31.61 15.62
C TRP A 278 -8.95 30.33 16.20
N ARG A 279 -9.34 30.36 17.47
CA ARG A 279 -10.02 29.24 18.14
C ARG A 279 -11.36 28.91 17.49
N LYS A 280 -12.15 29.92 17.12
CA LYS A 280 -13.42 29.71 16.40
C LYS A 280 -13.22 29.03 15.05
N ARG A 281 -12.17 29.37 14.31
CA ARG A 281 -11.82 28.69 13.04
C ARG A 281 -11.46 27.24 13.26
N GLN A 282 -10.65 26.94 14.27
CA GLN A 282 -10.30 25.57 14.62
C GLN A 282 -11.56 24.75 14.98
N ILE A 283 -12.47 25.30 15.80
CA ILE A 283 -13.73 24.64 16.16
C ILE A 283 -14.61 24.41 14.93
N ALA A 284 -14.73 25.40 14.04
CA ALA A 284 -15.50 25.25 12.80
C ALA A 284 -14.92 24.14 11.91
N TRP A 285 -13.60 24.12 11.72
CA TRP A 285 -12.91 23.04 11.01
C TRP A 285 -13.17 21.66 11.65
N MET A 286 -13.12 21.57 12.98
CA MET A 286 -13.42 20.31 13.67
C MET A 286 -14.85 19.84 13.40
N LYS A 287 -15.84 20.75 13.40
CA LYS A 287 -17.24 20.44 13.11
C LYS A 287 -17.50 20.05 11.66
N GLU A 288 -16.72 20.60 10.73
CA GLU A 288 -16.79 20.28 9.30
C GLU A 288 -15.99 19.03 8.93
N THR A 289 -15.16 18.52 9.85
CA THR A 289 -14.32 17.35 9.62
C THR A 289 -15.17 16.09 9.45
N LEU A 290 -15.01 15.44 8.31
CA LEU A 290 -15.64 14.16 8.02
C LEU A 290 -14.68 13.02 8.33
N MET A 291 -15.20 11.97 8.96
CA MET A 291 -14.48 10.73 9.24
C MET A 291 -15.22 9.57 8.57
N ALA A 292 -14.47 8.69 7.93
CA ALA A 292 -15.01 7.52 7.26
C ALA A 292 -14.11 6.31 7.54
N VAL A 293 -14.72 5.14 7.63
CA VAL A 293 -13.99 3.87 7.65
C VAL A 293 -13.89 3.38 6.21
N VAL A 294 -12.67 3.21 5.73
CA VAL A 294 -12.40 2.57 4.44
C VAL A 294 -12.02 1.13 4.71
N VAL A 295 -12.85 0.20 4.25
CA VAL A 295 -12.57 -1.24 4.30
C VAL A 295 -12.56 -1.74 2.85
N SER A 296 -11.51 -2.47 2.47
CA SER A 296 -11.47 -3.13 1.17
C SER A 296 -12.62 -4.15 1.07
N GLU A 297 -13.36 -4.14 -0.04
CA GLU A 297 -14.39 -5.15 -0.33
C GLU A 297 -13.78 -6.53 -0.62
N GLU A 298 -12.50 -6.57 -1.00
CA GLU A 298 -11.72 -7.81 -1.12
C GLU A 298 -11.17 -8.20 0.25
N GLN A 299 -11.97 -8.92 1.03
CA GLN A 299 -11.54 -9.81 2.12
C GLN A 299 -12.74 -10.62 2.59
#